data_AF-A0A7W0J8L6-F1
#
_entry.id   AF-A0A7W0J8L6-F1
#
_cell.length_a   1.000
_cell.length_b   1.000
_cell.length_c   1.000
_cell.angle_alpha   90.00
_cell.angle_beta   90.00
_cell.angle_gamma   90.00
#
_symmetry.space_group_name_H-M   'P 1'
#
loop_
_entity.id
_entity.type
_entity.pdbx_description
1 polymer ?
#
loop_
_entity_poly.entity_id
_entity_poly.type
_entity_poly.pdbx_seq_one_letter_code
_entity_poly.pdbx_strand_id
1 'polypeptide(L)'
;MQYKMWIKALRVIPRINKAEWDDLDIVSRWLVATRAAVLVMTMTSAIVAGLLAAIGGSPNVQLFSWWRFVLVIIGLVFAHATNNLINDLTDYRKGVDKGNYYRTQYGPQPLESGLLTIKQLYGYIAVTGGIAA
;
A
#
# COMPACT_ATOMS: atom_id res chain seq x y z
N MET A 1 13.91 -10.92 -11.63
CA MET A 1 12.54 -10.49 -11.99
C MET A 1 11.90 -9.65 -10.89
N GLN A 2 12.01 -10.04 -9.63
CA GLN A 2 11.32 -9.40 -8.50
C GLN A 2 11.60 -7.90 -8.30
N TYR A 3 12.87 -7.47 -8.26
CA TYR A 3 13.21 -6.04 -8.12
C TYR A 3 12.62 -5.16 -9.24
N LYS A 4 12.56 -5.69 -10.48
CA LYS A 4 11.90 -4.98 -11.59
C LYS A 4 10.40 -4.81 -11.32
N MET A 5 9.76 -5.82 -10.71
CA MET A 5 8.36 -5.73 -10.29
C MET A 5 8.18 -4.71 -9.15
N TRP A 6 9.10 -4.61 -8.20
CA TRP A 6 9.02 -3.62 -7.13
C TRP A 6 8.99 -2.19 -7.68
N ILE A 7 9.95 -1.87 -8.58
CA ILE A 7 9.98 -0.57 -9.25
C ILE A 7 8.69 -0.35 -10.04
N LYS A 8 8.23 -1.37 -10.78
CA LYS A 8 7.00 -1.29 -11.58
C LYS A 8 5.79 -0.98 -10.69
N ALA A 9 5.62 -1.70 -9.58
CA ALA A 9 4.51 -1.53 -8.64
C ALA A 9 4.52 -0.18 -7.90
N LEU A 10 5.71 0.41 -7.71
CA LEU A 10 5.86 1.75 -7.14
C LEU A 10 5.59 2.88 -8.15
N ARG A 11 5.68 2.62 -9.45
CA ARG A 11 5.47 3.64 -10.50
C ARG A 11 4.08 3.61 -11.10
N VAL A 12 3.52 2.41 -11.28
CA VAL A 12 2.24 2.19 -11.94
C VAL A 12 1.48 1.06 -11.24
N ILE A 13 0.21 0.91 -11.59
CA ILE A 13 -0.60 -0.23 -11.18
C ILE A 13 -0.39 -1.35 -12.21
N PRO A 14 0.38 -2.41 -11.89
CA PRO A 14 0.67 -3.45 -12.86
C PRO A 14 -0.56 -4.34 -13.04
N ARG A 15 -0.88 -4.63 -14.30
CA ARG A 15 -1.78 -5.74 -14.65
C ARG A 15 -0.94 -7.01 -14.67
N ILE A 16 -1.37 -8.00 -13.90
CA ILE A 16 -0.72 -9.30 -13.79
C ILE A 16 -1.78 -10.39 -13.82
N ASN A 17 -1.49 -11.45 -14.55
CA ASN A 17 -2.34 -12.63 -14.58
C ASN A 17 -1.98 -13.57 -13.41
N LYS A 18 -2.76 -14.67 -13.27
CA LYS A 18 -2.57 -15.61 -12.17
C LYS A 18 -1.22 -16.32 -12.19
N ALA A 19 -0.73 -16.72 -13.38
CA ALA A 19 0.56 -17.38 -13.51
C ALA A 19 1.72 -16.45 -13.11
N GLU A 20 1.70 -15.20 -13.58
CA GLU A 20 2.69 -14.19 -13.18
C GLU A 20 2.64 -13.93 -11.67
N TRP A 21 1.45 -13.87 -11.08
CA TRP A 21 1.26 -13.69 -9.64
C TRP A 21 1.83 -14.84 -8.82
N ASP A 22 1.64 -16.07 -9.27
CA ASP A 22 2.09 -17.27 -8.58
C ASP A 22 3.64 -17.36 -8.56
N ASP A 23 4.33 -16.69 -9.48
CA ASP A 23 5.80 -16.54 -9.50
C ASP A 23 6.32 -15.35 -8.67
N LEU A 24 5.44 -14.44 -8.23
CA LEU A 24 5.83 -13.30 -7.41
C LEU A 24 6.18 -13.70 -5.97
N ASP A 25 7.20 -13.05 -5.42
CA ASP A 25 7.52 -13.14 -3.99
C ASP A 25 6.50 -12.39 -3.14
N ILE A 26 6.56 -12.61 -1.82
CA ILE A 26 5.62 -12.04 -0.85
C ILE A 26 5.61 -10.49 -0.88
N VAL A 27 6.76 -9.85 -1.10
CA VAL A 27 6.89 -8.38 -1.14
C VAL A 27 6.28 -7.85 -2.43
N SER A 28 6.59 -8.47 -3.57
CA SER A 28 5.99 -8.14 -4.86
C SER A 28 4.46 -8.25 -4.82
N ARG A 29 3.93 -9.35 -4.26
CA ARG A 29 2.48 -9.55 -4.07
C ARG A 29 1.87 -8.48 -3.17
N TRP A 30 2.52 -8.16 -2.05
CA TRP A 30 2.08 -7.10 -1.15
C TRP A 30 2.05 -5.72 -1.82
N LEU A 31 3.10 -5.35 -2.55
CA LEU A 31 3.18 -4.07 -3.27
C LEU A 31 2.06 -3.94 -4.31
N VAL A 32 1.75 -5.02 -5.03
CA VAL A 32 0.66 -4.99 -6.00
C VAL A 32 -0.70 -4.94 -5.29
N ALA A 33 -0.94 -5.81 -4.31
CA ALA A 33 -2.22 -5.88 -3.60
C ALA A 33 -2.58 -4.58 -2.88
N THR A 34 -1.58 -3.88 -2.34
CA THR A 34 -1.77 -2.63 -1.60
C THR A 34 -1.81 -1.38 -2.47
N ARG A 35 -1.60 -1.52 -3.79
CA ARG A 35 -1.51 -0.40 -4.75
C ARG A 35 -0.35 0.54 -4.40
N ALA A 36 0.86 -0.01 -4.29
CA ALA A 36 2.04 0.73 -3.82
C ALA A 36 2.31 2.05 -4.56
N ALA A 37 1.93 2.18 -5.83
CA ALA A 37 2.06 3.42 -6.59
C ALA A 37 1.39 4.62 -5.91
N VAL A 38 0.23 4.43 -5.26
CA VAL A 38 -0.44 5.52 -4.53
C VAL A 38 0.14 5.73 -3.14
N LEU A 39 0.84 4.75 -2.55
CA LEU A 39 1.48 4.93 -1.23
C LEU A 39 2.63 5.95 -1.28
N VAL A 40 3.24 6.16 -2.46
CA VAL A 40 4.30 7.15 -2.68
C VAL A 40 3.82 8.56 -2.30
N MET A 41 2.56 8.90 -2.56
CA MET A 41 2.01 10.21 -2.18
C MET A 41 1.98 10.39 -0.66
N THR A 42 1.59 9.35 0.07
CA THR A 42 1.53 9.35 1.54
C THR A 42 2.92 9.43 2.15
N MET A 43 3.86 8.66 1.61
CA MET A 43 5.26 8.73 2.02
C MET A 43 5.84 10.13 1.77
N THR A 44 5.55 10.73 0.61
CA THR A 44 6.00 12.09 0.29
C THR A 44 5.44 13.11 1.27
N SER A 45 4.14 13.05 1.58
CA SER A 45 3.53 13.94 2.58
C SER A 45 4.16 13.79 3.97
N ALA A 46 4.46 12.55 4.40
CA ALA A 46 5.13 12.30 5.67
C ALA A 46 6.56 12.87 5.68
N ILE A 47 7.31 12.73 4.57
CA ILE A 47 8.64 13.33 4.40
C ILE A 47 8.56 14.86 4.50
N VAL A 48 7.62 15.49 3.80
CA VAL A 48 7.43 16.94 3.86
C VAL A 48 7.12 17.39 5.29
N ALA A 49 6.25 16.67 6.01
CA ALA A 49 5.97 16.97 7.41
C ALA A 49 7.22 16.84 8.31
N GLY A 50 8.05 15.83 8.09
CA GLY A 50 9.33 15.67 8.79
C GLY A 50 10.32 16.80 8.51
N LEU A 51 10.43 17.24 7.25
CA LEU A 51 11.26 18.37 6.86
C LEU A 51 10.77 19.68 7.50
N LEU A 52 9.46 19.91 7.51
CA LEU A 52 8.84 21.06 8.18
C LEU A 52 9.11 21.03 9.70
N ALA A 53 9.03 19.87 10.33
CA ALA A 53 9.39 19.71 11.74
C ALA A 53 10.89 19.95 12.00
N ALA A 54 11.76 19.59 11.06
CA ALA A 54 13.20 19.81 11.17
C ALA A 54 13.57 21.29 11.10
N ILE A 55 12.88 22.08 10.26
CA ILE A 55 13.16 23.53 10.12
C ILE A 55 12.35 24.41 11.08
N GLY A 56 11.21 23.93 11.59
CA GLY A 56 10.32 24.70 12.46
C GLY A 56 10.72 24.75 13.93
N GLY A 57 11.81 24.06 14.31
CA GLY A 57 12.31 24.07 15.68
C GLY A 57 12.90 25.42 16.09
N SER A 58 12.87 25.70 17.39
CA SER A 58 13.53 26.83 18.05
C SER A 58 14.54 26.28 19.06
N PRO A 59 15.55 27.05 19.51
CA PRO A 59 16.47 26.60 20.57
C PRO A 59 15.78 26.03 21.82
N ASN A 60 14.55 26.47 22.11
CA ASN A 60 13.76 26.00 23.25
C ASN A 60 12.68 24.94 22.88
N VAL A 61 12.49 24.63 21.60
CA VAL A 61 11.44 23.72 21.11
C VAL A 61 12.00 22.83 20.00
N GLN A 62 12.24 21.55 20.33
CA GLN A 62 12.64 20.55 19.35
C GLN A 62 11.39 19.83 18.80
N LEU A 63 11.03 20.14 17.56
CA LEU A 63 9.88 19.52 16.89
C LEU A 63 10.25 18.21 16.17
N PHE A 64 11.49 18.09 15.68
CA PHE A 64 11.94 16.90 14.97
C PHE A 64 12.55 15.85 15.90
N SER A 65 12.15 14.60 15.71
CA SER A 65 12.76 13.43 16.32
C SER A 65 12.87 12.33 15.27
N TRP A 66 14.08 11.81 15.06
CA TRP A 66 14.33 10.78 14.04
C TRP A 66 13.48 9.53 14.24
N TRP A 67 13.37 9.04 15.47
CA TRP A 67 12.57 7.83 15.75
C TRP A 67 11.08 8.07 15.49
N ARG A 68 10.55 9.24 15.91
CA ARG A 68 9.13 9.59 15.67
C ARG A 68 8.86 9.75 14.19
N PHE A 69 9.80 10.34 13.44
CA PHE A 69 9.68 10.50 12.00
C PHE A 69 9.60 9.15 11.27
N VAL A 70 10.47 8.20 11.62
CA VAL A 70 10.43 6.85 11.06
C VAL A 70 9.11 6.15 11.39
N LEU A 71 8.65 6.23 12.64
CA LEU A 71 7.37 5.64 13.04
C LEU A 71 6.18 6.27 12.31
N VAL A 72 6.18 7.58 12.11
CA VAL A 72 5.12 8.27 11.34
C VAL A 72 5.09 7.79 9.89
N ILE A 73 6.26 7.66 9.24
CA ILE A 73 6.31 7.13 7.87
C ILE A 73 5.76 5.71 7.81
N ILE A 74 6.24 4.81 8.70
CA ILE A 74 5.80 3.42 8.73
C ILE A 74 4.30 3.36 9.02
N GLY A 75 3.84 4.01 10.09
CA GLY A 75 2.44 4.04 10.49
C GLY A 75 1.52 4.54 9.38
N LEU A 76 1.84 5.67 8.73
CA LEU A 76 1.00 6.24 7.68
C LEU A 76 0.98 5.39 6.41
N VAL A 77 2.14 4.87 5.96
CA VAL A 77 2.22 4.03 4.77
C VAL A 77 1.44 2.73 4.98
N PHE A 78 1.62 2.08 6.13
CA PHE A 78 0.93 0.82 6.43
C PHE A 78 -0.56 1.04 6.74
N ALA A 79 -0.96 2.17 7.34
CA ALA A 79 -2.36 2.53 7.49
C ALA A 79 -3.06 2.70 6.13
N HIS A 80 -2.43 3.41 5.18
CA HIS A 80 -2.99 3.57 3.83
C HIS A 80 -3.00 2.24 3.07
N ALA A 81 -1.93 1.45 3.15
CA ALA A 81 -1.91 0.11 2.56
C ALA A 81 -3.05 -0.77 3.09
N THR A 82 -3.29 -0.76 4.40
CA THR A 82 -4.40 -1.47 5.05
C THR A 82 -5.75 -0.98 4.55
N ASN A 83 -5.93 0.34 4.44
CA ASN A 83 -7.15 0.94 3.89
C ASN A 83 -7.41 0.49 2.45
N ASN A 84 -6.37 0.39 1.61
CA ASN A 84 -6.51 -0.10 0.24
C ASN A 84 -6.96 -1.57 0.18
N LEU A 85 -6.44 -2.42 1.08
CA LEU A 85 -6.86 -3.82 1.18
C LEU A 85 -8.30 -3.97 1.70
N ILE A 86 -8.69 -3.16 2.70
CA ILE A 86 -10.07 -3.15 3.21
C ILE A 86 -11.03 -2.66 2.13
N ASN A 87 -10.65 -1.63 1.36
CA ASN A 87 -11.46 -1.13 0.25
C ASN A 87 -11.72 -2.24 -0.78
N ASP A 88 -10.70 -3.00 -1.17
CA ASP A 88 -10.84 -4.15 -2.09
C ASP A 88 -11.81 -5.21 -1.52
N LEU A 89 -11.71 -5.53 -0.23
CA LEU A 89 -12.63 -6.45 0.43
C LEU A 89 -14.08 -5.94 0.39
N THR A 90 -14.27 -4.66 0.70
CA THR A 90 -15.61 -4.07 0.74
C THR A 90 -16.24 -3.97 -0.64
N ASP A 91 -15.46 -3.59 -1.66
CA ASP A 91 -15.93 -3.46 -3.04
C ASP A 91 -16.26 -4.83 -3.63
N TYR A 92 -15.42 -5.84 -3.37
CA TYR A 92 -15.68 -7.23 -3.76
C TYR A 92 -16.98 -7.76 -3.15
N ARG A 93 -17.20 -7.54 -1.84
CA ARG A 93 -18.43 -7.99 -1.15
C ARG A 93 -19.69 -7.31 -1.66
N LYS A 94 -19.60 -6.02 -1.98
CA LYS A 94 -20.72 -5.25 -2.55
C LYS A 94 -20.94 -5.57 -4.03
N GLY A 95 -20.04 -6.33 -4.67
CA GLY A 95 -20.13 -6.68 -6.08
C GLY A 95 -19.84 -5.51 -7.04
N VAL A 96 -19.28 -4.41 -6.53
CA VAL A 96 -19.00 -3.18 -7.32
C VAL A 96 -17.91 -3.43 -8.38
N ASP A 97 -17.03 -4.38 -8.12
CA ASP A 97 -15.93 -4.73 -9.00
C ASP A 97 -16.31 -5.77 -10.08
N LYS A 98 -17.47 -6.44 -9.98
CA LYS A 98 -17.88 -7.50 -10.92
C LYS A 98 -18.00 -6.97 -12.34
N GLY A 99 -17.21 -7.52 -13.26
CA GLY A 99 -17.23 -7.16 -14.68
C GLY A 99 -16.79 -5.72 -14.97
N ASN A 100 -16.18 -5.03 -14.01
CA ASN A 100 -15.84 -3.61 -14.15
C ASN A 100 -14.45 -3.40 -14.77
N TYR A 101 -14.37 -3.56 -16.09
CA TYR A 101 -13.12 -3.41 -16.85
C TYR A 101 -12.43 -2.05 -16.64
N TYR A 102 -13.19 -0.97 -16.42
CA TYR A 102 -12.62 0.36 -16.18
C TYR A 102 -11.91 0.45 -14.82
N ARG A 103 -12.44 -0.16 -13.76
CA ARG A 103 -11.77 -0.16 -12.43
C ARG A 103 -10.47 -0.96 -12.43
N THR A 104 -10.33 -1.99 -13.27
CA THR A 104 -9.04 -2.68 -13.48
C THR A 104 -7.97 -1.81 -14.18
N GLN A 105 -8.32 -0.61 -14.67
CA GLN A 105 -7.33 0.39 -15.12
C GLN A 105 -6.77 1.21 -13.95
N TYR A 106 -7.56 1.37 -12.87
CA TYR A 106 -7.26 2.24 -11.73
C TYR A 106 -6.88 1.48 -10.45
N GLY A 107 -6.96 0.16 -10.45
CA GLY A 107 -6.61 -0.68 -9.30
C GLY A 107 -6.37 -2.12 -9.74
N PRO A 108 -5.33 -2.81 -9.22
CA PRO A 108 -5.41 -4.25 -9.16
C PRO A 108 -6.59 -4.56 -8.23
N GLN A 109 -7.50 -5.42 -8.67
CA GLN A 109 -8.62 -5.93 -7.86
C GLN A 109 -8.25 -7.37 -7.47
N PRO A 110 -7.38 -7.62 -6.48
CA PRO A 110 -6.77 -8.93 -6.30
C PRO A 110 -7.78 -10.02 -5.96
N LEU A 111 -8.89 -9.68 -5.29
CA LEU A 111 -9.99 -10.62 -5.05
C LEU A 111 -10.76 -10.96 -6.33
N GLU A 112 -11.21 -9.94 -7.07
CA GLU A 112 -12.03 -10.15 -8.28
C GLU A 112 -11.24 -10.87 -9.38
N SER A 113 -9.94 -10.56 -9.51
CA SER A 113 -9.03 -11.22 -10.46
C SER A 113 -8.53 -12.59 -9.97
N GLY A 114 -8.97 -13.07 -8.81
CA GLY A 114 -8.59 -14.38 -8.25
C GLY A 114 -7.12 -14.50 -7.84
N LEU A 115 -6.39 -13.38 -7.73
CA LEU A 115 -5.00 -13.35 -7.30
C LEU A 115 -4.89 -13.71 -5.81
N LEU A 116 -5.80 -13.17 -5.00
CA LEU A 116 -5.93 -13.49 -3.58
C LEU A 116 -7.28 -14.13 -3.28
N THR A 117 -7.28 -15.03 -2.29
CA THR A 117 -8.51 -15.47 -1.62
C THR A 117 -8.88 -14.50 -0.49
N ILE A 118 -10.15 -14.49 -0.07
CA ILE A 118 -10.60 -13.68 1.09
C ILE A 118 -9.77 -13.98 2.35
N LYS A 119 -9.46 -15.26 2.59
CA LYS A 119 -8.65 -15.66 3.77
C LYS A 119 -7.25 -15.07 3.71
N GLN A 120 -6.61 -15.09 2.53
CA GLN A 120 -5.28 -14.48 2.37
C GLN A 120 -5.34 -12.96 2.52
N LEU A 121 -6.36 -12.30 1.95
CA LEU A 121 -6.52 -10.86 2.09
C LEU A 121 -6.68 -10.45 3.56
N TYR A 122 -7.43 -11.21 4.37
CA TYR A 122 -7.51 -10.97 5.81
C TYR A 122 -6.16 -11.08 6.51
N GLY A 123 -5.33 -12.06 6.13
CA GLY A 123 -3.96 -12.15 6.62
C GLY A 123 -3.14 -10.90 6.29
N TYR A 124 -3.27 -10.38 5.06
CA TYR A 124 -2.60 -9.15 4.63
C TYR A 124 -3.11 -7.94 5.42
N ILE A 125 -4.42 -7.81 5.62
CA ILE A 125 -5.03 -6.73 6.42
C ILE A 125 -4.53 -6.79 7.87
N ALA A 126 -4.53 -7.97 8.49
CA ALA A 126 -4.11 -8.13 9.88
C ALA A 126 -2.63 -7.78 10.08
N VAL A 127 -1.74 -8.27 9.21
CA VAL A 127 -0.31 -7.97 9.29
C VAL A 127 -0.03 -6.49 8.98
N THR A 128 -0.62 -5.97 7.91
CA THR A 128 -0.38 -4.58 7.49
C THR A 128 -0.95 -3.60 8.52
N GLY A 129 -2.15 -3.87 9.04
CA GLY A 129 -2.80 -3.06 10.08
C GLY A 129 -2.08 -3.16 11.42
N GLY A 130 -1.57 -4.34 11.77
CA GLY A 130 -0.76 -4.54 12.97
C GLY A 130 0.57 -3.79 12.96
N ILE A 131 1.18 -3.58 11.79
CA ILE A 131 2.38 -2.73 11.65
C ILE A 131 2.05 -1.24 11.75
N ALA A 132 0.83 -0.86 11.37
CA ALA A 132 0.39 0.53 11.42
C ALA A 132 0.03 1.01 12.84
N ALA A 133 -0.33 0.09 13.74
CA ALA A 133 -0.79 0.35 15.11
C ALA A 133 0.36 0.48 16.11
#